data_AF-A0A7X0KS65-F1
#
_entry.id   AF-A0A7X0KS65-F1
#
_cell.length_a   1.000
_cell.length_b   1.000
_cell.length_c   1.000
_cell.angle_alpha   90.00
_cell.angle_beta   90.00
_cell.angle_gamma   90.00
#
_symmetry.space_group_name_H-M   'P 1'
#
loop_
_entity.id
_entity.type
_entity.pdbx_description
1 polymer ?
#
loop_
_entity_poly.entity_id
_entity_poly.type
_entity_poly.pdbx_seq_one_letter_code
_entity_poly.pdbx_strand_id
1 'polypeptide(L)'
;MSNVVRLHSAREREQRLHDDVLDAAERCIVENGLGATTFELIAGTADVPSSAVRRQFDDKRSLVQALMERGYERAIRTMWLLQPPPHQDATAFIAGALEEWLVADANQRRRRLDLEMDLAAARDPELAQYARRLNVSLVQNLGDLLRRMLRDHGWSGGEAEFQARVYAVAAMCGGLHMMMTTGVELNRMHLQLILSESLAGIFSKARA
;
A
#
# COMPACT_ATOMS: atom_id res chain seq x y z
N MET A 1 34.25 4.54 -20.21
CA MET A 1 33.72 4.52 -18.82
C MET A 1 33.13 5.86 -18.35
N SER A 2 33.37 7.00 -19.01
CA SER A 2 32.91 8.34 -18.55
C SER A 2 31.43 8.68 -18.85
N ASN A 3 30.80 8.02 -19.84
CA ASN A 3 29.42 8.33 -20.26
C ASN A 3 28.35 7.63 -19.39
N VAL A 4 28.65 6.41 -18.92
CA VAL A 4 27.74 5.59 -18.09
C VAL A 4 27.56 6.20 -16.70
N VAL A 5 28.63 6.73 -16.10
CA VAL A 5 28.59 7.38 -14.78
C VAL A 5 27.77 8.68 -14.80
N ARG A 6 27.88 9.48 -15.87
CA ARG A 6 27.08 10.72 -16.04
C ARG A 6 25.60 10.43 -16.23
N LEU A 7 25.25 9.41 -17.02
CA LEU A 7 23.87 8.98 -17.22
C LEU A 7 23.24 8.43 -15.94
N HIS A 8 24.00 7.69 -15.12
CA HIS A 8 23.54 7.22 -13.81
C HIS A 8 23.23 8.40 -12.88
N SER A 9 24.13 9.39 -12.80
CA SER A 9 23.92 10.58 -11.98
C SER A 9 22.75 11.47 -12.43
N ALA A 10 22.44 11.49 -13.74
CA ALA A 10 21.31 12.24 -14.27
C ALA A 10 19.98 11.55 -13.89
N ARG A 11 19.89 10.23 -14.07
CA ARG A 11 18.72 9.43 -13.66
C ARG A 11 18.48 9.50 -12.15
N GLU A 12 19.54 9.43 -11.34
CA GLU A 12 19.42 9.57 -9.89
C GLU A 12 18.88 10.94 -9.47
N ARG A 13 19.31 12.03 -10.12
CA ARG A 13 18.77 13.37 -9.86
C ARG A 13 17.33 13.50 -10.27
N GLU A 14 16.97 12.90 -11.41
CA GLU A 14 15.59 12.88 -11.90
C GLU A 14 14.68 12.09 -10.96
N GLN A 15 15.11 10.93 -10.48
CA GLN A 15 14.37 10.15 -9.49
C GLN A 15 14.20 10.90 -8.17
N ARG A 16 15.26 11.55 -7.67
CA ARG A 16 15.16 12.38 -6.45
C ARG A 16 14.15 13.51 -6.63
N LEU A 17 14.21 14.22 -7.75
CA LEU A 17 13.23 15.27 -8.07
C LEU A 17 11.80 14.71 -8.11
N HIS A 18 11.61 13.55 -8.74
CA HIS A 18 10.31 12.88 -8.79
C HIS A 18 9.79 12.58 -7.37
N ASP A 19 10.64 12.00 -6.51
CA ASP A 19 10.29 11.66 -5.13
C ASP A 19 10.00 12.91 -4.27
N ASP A 20 10.81 13.97 -4.41
CA ASP A 20 10.64 15.25 -3.71
C ASP A 20 9.30 15.93 -4.11
N VAL A 21 8.94 15.86 -5.40
CA VAL A 21 7.67 16.39 -5.90
C VAL A 21 6.48 15.57 -5.39
N LEU A 22 6.59 14.23 -5.35
CA LEU A 22 5.53 13.39 -4.76
C LEU A 22 5.39 13.64 -3.25
N ASP A 23 6.49 13.80 -2.51
CA ASP A 23 6.45 14.15 -1.08
C ASP A 23 5.80 15.52 -0.83
N ALA A 24 6.05 16.49 -1.69
CA ALA A 24 5.36 17.78 -1.65
C ALA A 24 3.87 17.65 -2.01
N ALA A 25 3.53 16.85 -3.02
CA ALA A 25 2.15 16.62 -3.42
C ALA A 25 1.33 15.95 -2.31
N GLU A 26 1.87 14.91 -1.66
CA GLU A 26 1.23 14.26 -0.52
C GLU A 26 0.95 15.25 0.62
N ARG A 27 1.93 16.09 0.96
CA ARG A 27 1.76 17.15 1.98
C ARG A 27 0.65 18.12 1.60
N CYS A 28 0.69 18.67 0.38
CA CYS A 28 -0.32 19.59 -0.12
C CYS A 28 -1.72 18.98 -0.09
N ILE A 29 -1.88 17.73 -0.51
CA ILE A 29 -3.18 17.03 -0.55
C ILE A 29 -3.70 16.75 0.85
N VAL A 30 -2.85 16.32 1.77
CA VAL A 30 -3.25 16.04 3.17
C VAL A 30 -3.71 17.31 3.90
N GLU A 31 -3.10 18.45 3.58
CA GLU A 31 -3.40 19.75 4.18
C GLU A 31 -4.58 20.47 3.52
N ASN A 32 -4.67 20.43 2.19
CA ASN A 32 -5.60 21.28 1.42
C ASN A 32 -6.66 20.48 0.64
N GLY A 33 -6.56 19.15 0.60
CA GLY A 33 -7.32 18.28 -0.28
C GLY A 33 -6.79 18.27 -1.71
N LEU A 34 -7.18 17.25 -2.50
CA LEU A 34 -6.70 17.12 -3.88
C LEU A 34 -7.22 18.28 -4.73
N GLY A 35 -8.48 18.67 -4.58
CA GLY A 35 -9.13 19.72 -5.38
C GLY A 35 -8.35 21.04 -5.37
N ALA A 36 -7.93 21.51 -4.19
CA ALA A 36 -7.22 22.78 -4.02
C ALA A 36 -5.71 22.70 -4.31
N THR A 37 -5.16 21.50 -4.48
CA THR A 37 -3.74 21.31 -4.78
C THR A 37 -3.43 21.66 -6.24
N THR A 38 -2.50 22.60 -6.46
CA THR A 38 -1.99 23.03 -7.77
C THR A 38 -0.50 22.69 -7.95
N PHE A 39 -0.02 22.66 -9.20
CA PHE A 39 1.41 22.42 -9.47
C PHE A 39 2.30 23.54 -8.95
N GLU A 40 1.82 24.78 -8.91
CA GLU A 40 2.53 25.91 -8.31
C GLU A 40 2.67 25.74 -6.79
N LEU A 41 1.61 25.26 -6.12
CA LEU A 41 1.65 24.98 -4.69
C LEU A 41 2.62 23.84 -4.38
N ILE A 42 2.60 22.77 -5.19
CA ILE A 42 3.55 21.65 -5.06
C ILE A 42 4.98 22.13 -5.28
N ALA A 43 5.22 22.94 -6.31
CA ALA A 43 6.55 23.46 -6.63
C ALA A 43 7.13 24.30 -5.47
N GLY A 44 6.31 25.19 -4.89
CA GLY A 44 6.70 25.94 -3.70
C GLY A 44 6.96 25.05 -2.48
N THR A 45 6.18 23.98 -2.31
CA THR A 45 6.33 23.04 -1.19
C THR A 45 7.55 22.11 -1.32
N ALA A 46 7.97 21.83 -2.55
CA ALA A 46 9.18 21.08 -2.88
C ALA A 46 10.44 21.97 -3.00
N ASP A 47 10.30 23.30 -2.93
CA ASP A 47 11.38 24.27 -3.21
C ASP A 47 12.04 24.05 -4.59
N VAL A 48 11.20 23.82 -5.61
CA VAL A 48 11.63 23.64 -7.01
C VAL A 48 10.88 24.59 -7.95
N PRO A 49 11.42 24.90 -9.14
CA PRO A 49 10.68 25.68 -10.13
C PRO A 49 9.42 24.94 -10.61
N SER A 50 8.32 25.65 -10.88
CA SER A 50 7.09 25.04 -11.42
C SER A 50 7.30 24.28 -12.74
N SER A 51 8.29 24.69 -13.54
CA SER A 51 8.69 23.97 -14.76
C SER A 51 9.30 22.59 -14.48
N ALA A 52 9.86 22.36 -13.29
CA ALA A 52 10.35 21.06 -12.86
C ALA A 52 9.20 20.11 -12.54
N VAL A 53 8.16 20.58 -11.84
CA VAL A 53 6.94 19.79 -11.56
C VAL A 53 6.22 19.43 -12.86
N ARG A 54 6.03 20.40 -13.75
CA ARG A 54 5.37 20.19 -15.06
C ARG A 54 6.13 19.25 -16.01
N ARG A 55 7.43 19.02 -15.75
CA ARG A 55 8.21 18.02 -16.49
C ARG A 55 8.00 16.61 -15.94
N GLN A 56 7.71 16.48 -14.65
CA GLN A 56 7.41 15.18 -14.02
C GLN A 56 5.97 14.75 -14.29
N PHE A 57 5.03 15.70 -14.30
CA PHE A 57 3.60 15.42 -14.44
C PHE A 57 2.96 16.38 -15.45
N ASP A 58 2.44 15.82 -16.53
CA ASP A 58 1.76 16.56 -17.59
C ASP A 58 0.45 17.17 -17.09
N ASP A 59 -0.29 16.40 -16.30
CA ASP A 59 -1.57 16.79 -15.75
C ASP A 59 -1.83 16.22 -14.34
N LYS A 60 -2.93 16.64 -13.73
CA LYS A 60 -3.31 16.19 -12.38
C LYS A 60 -3.62 14.69 -12.32
N ARG A 61 -4.02 14.07 -13.43
CA ARG A 61 -4.29 12.64 -13.49
C ARG A 61 -2.99 11.84 -13.38
N SER A 62 -1.95 12.22 -14.12
CA SER A 62 -0.62 11.59 -14.06
C SER A 62 -0.01 11.68 -12.66
N LEU A 63 -0.18 12.83 -11.97
CA LEU A 63 0.20 12.97 -10.56
C LEU A 63 -0.57 11.98 -9.65
N VAL A 64 -1.89 11.89 -9.81
CA VAL A 64 -2.72 10.98 -9.00
C VAL A 64 -2.36 9.51 -9.27
N GLN A 65 -2.10 9.14 -10.52
CA GLN A 65 -1.62 7.79 -10.86
C GLN A 65 -0.30 7.47 -10.17
N ALA A 66 0.67 8.40 -10.22
CA ALA A 66 1.96 8.23 -9.56
C ALA A 66 1.83 8.11 -8.04
N LEU A 67 0.93 8.85 -7.40
CA LEU A 67 0.64 8.72 -5.97
C LEU A 67 0.00 7.36 -5.62
N MET A 68 -0.95 6.89 -6.43
CA MET A 68 -1.53 5.56 -6.27
C MET A 68 -0.47 4.46 -6.45
N GLU A 69 0.40 4.60 -7.45
CA GLU A 69 1.51 3.67 -7.71
C GLU A 69 2.49 3.64 -6.55
N ARG A 70 2.90 4.80 -6.04
CA ARG A 70 3.78 4.90 -4.87
C ARG A 70 3.18 4.22 -3.63
N GLY A 71 1.88 4.41 -3.41
CA GLY A 71 1.14 3.75 -2.32
C GLY A 71 1.14 2.22 -2.48
N TYR A 72 0.90 1.74 -3.71
CA TYR A 72 1.00 0.33 -4.07
C TYR A 72 2.41 -0.22 -3.84
N GLU A 73 3.44 0.41 -4.41
CA GLU A 73 4.85 0.02 -4.29
C GLU A 73 5.32 -0.07 -2.84
N ARG A 74 4.91 0.89 -1.99
CA ARG A 74 5.19 0.83 -0.55
C ARG A 74 4.61 -0.44 0.08
N ALA A 75 3.36 -0.79 -0.25
CA ALA A 75 2.70 -1.96 0.30
C ALA A 75 3.38 -3.28 -0.15
N ILE A 76 3.65 -3.46 -1.45
CA ILE A 76 4.32 -4.67 -1.95
C ILE A 76 5.75 -4.79 -1.42
N ARG A 77 6.49 -3.69 -1.30
CA ARG A 77 7.84 -3.70 -0.73
C ARG A 77 7.82 -4.26 0.70
N THR A 78 6.87 -3.80 1.52
CA THR A 78 6.67 -4.34 2.87
C THR A 78 6.39 -5.84 2.83
N MET A 79 5.47 -6.29 1.96
CA MET A 79 5.15 -7.71 1.79
C MET A 79 6.36 -8.56 1.38
N TRP A 80 7.17 -8.09 0.43
CA TRP A 80 8.31 -8.86 -0.09
C TRP A 80 9.42 -9.04 0.95
N LEU A 81 9.67 -8.04 1.78
CA LEU A 81 10.69 -8.07 2.82
C LEU A 81 10.34 -9.00 3.99
N LEU A 82 9.06 -9.39 4.14
CA LEU A 82 8.64 -10.30 5.20
C LEU A 82 9.16 -11.72 4.95
N GLN A 83 9.99 -12.20 5.88
CA GLN A 83 10.47 -13.57 5.93
C GLN A 83 10.26 -14.11 7.35
N PRO A 84 9.59 -15.26 7.53
CA PRO A 84 9.45 -15.87 8.84
C PRO A 84 10.82 -16.35 9.35
N PRO A 85 11.18 -16.07 10.61
CA PRO A 85 12.31 -16.70 11.27
C PRO A 85 12.21 -18.23 11.24
N PRO A 86 13.35 -18.95 11.24
CA PRO A 86 13.35 -20.41 11.37
C PRO A 86 12.56 -20.85 12.61
N HIS A 87 11.76 -21.91 12.47
CA HIS A 87 10.98 -22.54 13.55
C HIS A 87 9.86 -21.68 14.18
N GLN A 88 9.55 -20.51 13.63
CA GLN A 88 8.37 -19.76 14.05
C GLN A 88 7.11 -20.30 13.34
N ASP A 89 6.01 -20.41 14.08
CA ASP A 89 4.69 -20.72 13.50
C ASP A 89 4.29 -19.64 12.49
N ALA A 90 3.93 -20.05 11.27
CA ALA A 90 3.67 -19.09 10.20
C ALA A 90 2.40 -18.29 10.45
N THR A 91 1.38 -18.88 11.06
CA THR A 91 0.13 -18.19 11.41
C THR A 91 0.40 -17.09 12.42
N ALA A 92 1.17 -17.39 13.47
CA ALA A 92 1.59 -16.42 14.47
C ALA A 92 2.48 -15.31 13.87
N PHE A 93 3.39 -15.66 12.95
CA PHE A 93 4.22 -14.68 12.25
C PHE A 93 3.37 -13.74 11.38
N ILE A 94 2.43 -14.28 10.60
CA ILE A 94 1.52 -13.49 9.76
C ILE A 94 0.67 -12.56 10.64
N ALA A 95 0.16 -13.05 11.77
CA ALA A 95 -0.60 -12.23 12.71
C ALA A 95 0.22 -11.03 13.20
N GLY A 96 1.47 -11.26 13.63
CA GLY A 96 2.37 -10.19 14.08
C GLY A 96 2.71 -9.20 12.96
N ALA A 97 2.98 -9.67 11.75
CA ALA A 97 3.27 -8.81 10.61
C ALA A 97 2.07 -7.93 10.21
N LEU A 98 0.86 -8.48 10.25
CA LEU A 98 -0.37 -7.72 9.96
C LEU A 98 -0.70 -6.72 11.08
N GLU A 99 -0.46 -7.08 12.34
CA GLU A 99 -0.60 -6.15 13.47
C GLU A 99 0.35 -4.96 13.32
N GLU A 100 1.63 -5.22 13.04
CA GLU A 100 2.63 -4.17 12.84
C GLU A 100 2.27 -3.26 11.67
N TRP A 101 1.83 -3.85 10.55
CA TRP A 101 1.34 -3.09 9.42
C TRP A 101 0.13 -2.21 9.78
N LEU A 102 -0.88 -2.76 10.46
CA LEU A 102 -2.07 -2.00 10.88
C LEU A 102 -1.70 -0.82 11.78
N VAL A 103 -0.80 -1.02 12.75
CA VAL A 103 -0.37 0.06 13.65
C VAL A 103 0.44 1.13 12.92
N ALA A 104 1.31 0.73 12.00
CA ALA A 104 2.15 1.65 11.24
C ALA A 104 1.34 2.45 10.20
N ASP A 105 0.37 1.80 9.54
CA ASP A 105 -0.37 2.39 8.42
C ASP A 105 -1.63 3.14 8.86
N ALA A 106 -2.23 2.79 10.02
CA ALA A 106 -3.40 3.48 10.60
C ALA A 106 -3.05 4.87 11.13
N ASN A 107 -2.74 5.78 10.21
CA ASN A 107 -2.41 7.17 10.49
C ASN A 107 -3.36 8.11 9.74
N GLN A 108 -3.78 9.17 10.42
CA GLN A 108 -4.81 10.08 9.89
C GLN A 108 -4.40 10.77 8.58
N ARG A 109 -3.09 11.03 8.39
CA ARG A 109 -2.57 11.64 7.16
C ARG A 109 -2.72 10.71 5.97
N ARG A 110 -2.32 9.44 6.11
CA ARG A 110 -2.46 8.40 5.09
C ARG A 110 -3.93 8.20 4.73
N ARG A 111 -4.79 8.10 5.74
CA ARG A 111 -6.23 7.99 5.53
C ARG A 111 -6.80 9.13 4.68
N ARG A 112 -6.39 10.38 4.96
CA ARG A 112 -6.84 11.53 4.17
C ARG A 112 -6.39 11.41 2.70
N LEU A 113 -5.14 11.02 2.49
CA LEU A 113 -4.61 10.79 1.14
C LEU A 113 -5.40 9.70 0.41
N ASP A 114 -5.62 8.55 1.05
CA ASP A 114 -6.35 7.43 0.44
C ASP A 114 -7.80 7.83 0.08
N LEU A 115 -8.49 8.58 0.96
CA LEU A 115 -9.84 9.10 0.67
C LEU A 115 -9.87 10.04 -0.54
N GLU A 116 -8.86 10.89 -0.70
CA GLU A 116 -8.75 11.76 -1.87
C GLU A 116 -8.47 10.96 -3.16
N MET A 117 -7.67 9.90 -3.07
CA MET A 117 -7.42 8.98 -4.19
C MET A 117 -8.70 8.23 -4.59
N ASP A 118 -9.45 7.72 -3.61
CA ASP A 118 -10.73 7.04 -3.83
C ASP A 118 -11.76 7.98 -4.45
N LEU A 119 -11.85 9.22 -3.96
CA LEU A 119 -12.74 10.23 -4.51
C LEU A 119 -12.34 10.64 -5.94
N ALA A 120 -11.04 10.73 -6.23
CA ALA A 120 -10.55 10.98 -7.58
C ALA A 120 -10.92 9.83 -8.54
N ALA A 121 -10.71 8.59 -8.12
CA ALA A 121 -11.09 7.39 -8.86
C ALA A 121 -12.61 7.31 -9.07
N ALA A 122 -13.42 7.70 -8.10
CA ALA A 122 -14.88 7.71 -8.23
C ALA A 122 -15.39 8.72 -9.28
N ARG A 123 -14.60 9.76 -9.58
CA ARG A 123 -14.95 10.84 -10.51
C ARG A 123 -14.37 10.67 -11.91
N ASP A 124 -13.31 9.88 -12.07
CA ASP A 124 -12.62 9.65 -13.34
C ASP A 124 -12.52 8.15 -13.66
N PRO A 125 -13.21 7.65 -14.72
CA PRO A 125 -13.19 6.23 -15.09
C PRO A 125 -11.80 5.66 -15.38
N GLU A 126 -10.86 6.46 -15.90
CA GLU A 126 -9.50 6.02 -16.19
C GLU A 126 -8.71 5.79 -14.89
N LEU A 127 -8.84 6.71 -13.92
CA LEU A 127 -8.29 6.53 -12.58
C LEU A 127 -8.95 5.35 -11.87
N ALA A 128 -10.26 5.17 -12.00
CA ALA A 128 -10.97 4.01 -11.46
C ALA A 128 -10.40 2.69 -12.00
N GLN A 129 -10.14 2.62 -13.31
CA GLN A 129 -9.56 1.43 -13.92
C GLN A 129 -8.11 1.21 -13.46
N TYR A 130 -7.33 2.28 -13.33
CA TYR A 130 -5.96 2.23 -12.82
C TYR A 130 -5.92 1.71 -11.37
N ALA A 131 -6.70 2.30 -10.47
CA ALA A 131 -6.81 1.88 -9.08
C ALA A 131 -7.29 0.43 -8.95
N ARG A 132 -8.25 -0.01 -9.77
CA ARG A 132 -8.69 -1.42 -9.81
C ARG A 132 -7.54 -2.37 -10.16
N ARG A 133 -6.69 -2.03 -11.13
CA ARG A 133 -5.52 -2.87 -11.48
C ARG A 133 -4.55 -2.98 -10.32
N LEU A 134 -4.21 -1.86 -9.67
CA LEU A 134 -3.33 -1.87 -8.51
C LEU A 134 -3.90 -2.71 -7.35
N ASN A 135 -5.19 -2.57 -7.06
CA ASN A 135 -5.84 -3.36 -6.02
C ASN A 135 -5.84 -4.87 -6.33
N VAL A 136 -6.13 -5.27 -7.57
CA VAL A 136 -6.04 -6.67 -8.00
C VAL A 136 -4.61 -7.19 -7.81
N SER A 137 -3.61 -6.44 -8.26
CA SER A 137 -2.20 -6.82 -8.11
C SER A 137 -1.76 -6.89 -6.65
N LEU A 138 -2.25 -6.00 -5.79
CA LEU A 138 -1.94 -6.01 -4.36
C LEU A 138 -2.46 -7.29 -3.69
N VAL A 139 -3.69 -7.68 -3.99
CA VAL A 139 -4.29 -8.92 -3.46
C VAL A 139 -3.58 -10.16 -4.01
N GLN A 140 -3.14 -10.15 -5.26
CA GLN A 140 -2.32 -11.23 -5.82
C GLN A 140 -0.99 -11.37 -5.08
N ASN A 141 -0.30 -10.26 -4.81
CA ASN A 141 0.96 -10.28 -4.03
C ASN A 141 0.75 -10.78 -2.60
N LEU A 142 -0.38 -10.42 -1.96
CA LEU A 142 -0.75 -11.00 -0.67
C LEU A 142 -0.94 -12.53 -0.79
N GLY A 143 -1.61 -13.01 -1.84
CA GLY A 143 -1.77 -14.43 -2.10
C GLY A 143 -0.44 -15.16 -2.26
N ASP A 144 0.50 -14.59 -3.00
CA ASP A 144 1.84 -15.15 -3.17
C ASP A 144 2.65 -15.16 -1.86
N LEU A 145 2.53 -14.10 -1.06
CA LEU A 145 3.12 -14.02 0.28
C LEU A 145 2.58 -15.13 1.19
N LEU A 146 1.25 -15.25 1.29
CA LEU A 146 0.60 -16.26 2.11
C LEU A 146 0.95 -17.66 1.64
N ARG A 147 0.97 -17.89 0.31
CA ARG A 147 1.37 -19.18 -0.26
C ARG A 147 2.81 -19.50 0.13
N ARG A 148 3.73 -18.55 0.02
CA ARG A 148 5.14 -18.70 0.42
C ARG A 148 5.28 -19.09 1.89
N MET A 149 4.53 -18.43 2.78
CA MET A 149 4.59 -18.63 4.23
C MET A 149 3.92 -19.93 4.69
N LEU A 150 2.87 -20.37 4.01
CA LEU A 150 2.07 -21.53 4.40
C LEU A 150 2.51 -22.84 3.71
N ARG A 151 3.57 -22.83 2.90
CA ARG A 151 4.11 -24.05 2.23
C ARG A 151 4.35 -25.21 3.19
N ASP A 152 4.80 -24.91 4.41
CA ASP A 152 5.13 -25.93 5.43
C ASP A 152 3.91 -26.35 6.27
N HIS A 153 2.78 -25.65 6.16
CA HIS A 153 1.55 -25.97 6.91
C HIS A 153 0.71 -27.08 6.27
N GLY A 154 1.18 -27.68 5.17
CA GLY A 154 0.52 -28.81 4.51
C GLY A 154 -0.88 -28.46 4.00
N TRP A 155 -1.05 -27.23 3.50
CA TRP A 155 -2.28 -26.80 2.85
C TRP A 155 -2.66 -27.77 1.72
N SER A 156 -3.87 -28.33 1.78
CA SER A 156 -4.34 -29.37 0.86
C SER A 156 -5.67 -29.03 0.17
N GLY A 157 -6.16 -27.79 0.29
CA GLY A 157 -7.37 -27.32 -0.36
C GLY A 157 -7.14 -26.86 -1.81
N GLY A 158 -8.23 -26.71 -2.57
CA GLY A 158 -8.17 -26.29 -3.97
C GLY A 158 -7.79 -24.81 -4.14
N GLU A 159 -7.38 -24.42 -5.35
CA GLU A 159 -6.96 -23.03 -5.64
C GLU A 159 -8.07 -22.01 -5.34
N ALA A 160 -9.32 -22.33 -5.66
CA ALA A 160 -10.45 -21.44 -5.38
C ALA A 160 -10.66 -21.21 -3.87
N GLU A 161 -10.45 -22.24 -3.05
CA GLU A 161 -10.53 -22.14 -1.60
C GLU A 161 -9.37 -21.30 -1.04
N PHE A 162 -8.17 -21.49 -1.57
CA PHE A 162 -7.01 -20.67 -1.21
C PHE A 162 -7.26 -19.18 -1.53
N GLN A 163 -7.76 -18.88 -2.73
CA GLN A 163 -8.11 -17.50 -3.11
C GLN A 163 -9.18 -16.90 -2.19
N ALA A 164 -10.21 -17.67 -1.81
CA ALA A 164 -11.21 -17.21 -0.85
C ALA A 164 -10.59 -16.84 0.52
N ARG A 165 -9.59 -17.60 0.98
CA ARG A 165 -8.85 -17.31 2.22
C ARG A 165 -8.00 -16.05 2.08
N VAL A 166 -7.36 -15.83 0.93
CA VAL A 166 -6.64 -14.57 0.64
C VAL A 166 -7.60 -13.38 0.73
N TYR A 167 -8.78 -13.48 0.12
CA TYR A 167 -9.80 -12.41 0.23
C TYR A 167 -10.30 -12.21 1.66
N ALA A 168 -10.45 -13.29 2.44
CA ALA A 168 -10.84 -13.18 3.86
C ALA A 168 -9.79 -12.40 4.67
N VAL A 169 -8.49 -12.68 4.47
CA VAL A 169 -7.40 -11.93 5.12
C VAL A 169 -7.43 -10.46 4.67
N ALA A 170 -7.54 -10.20 3.38
CA ALA A 170 -7.58 -8.85 2.83
C ALA A 170 -8.77 -8.04 3.38
N ALA A 171 -9.97 -8.63 3.40
CA ALA A 171 -11.18 -8.00 3.91
C ALA A 171 -11.10 -7.71 5.41
N MET A 172 -10.58 -8.64 6.19
CA MET A 172 -10.34 -8.46 7.63
C MET A 172 -9.38 -7.28 7.87
N CYS A 173 -8.24 -7.25 7.19
CA CYS A 173 -7.26 -6.18 7.33
C CYS A 173 -7.82 -4.82 6.89
N GLY A 174 -8.54 -4.77 5.76
CA GLY A 174 -9.20 -3.56 5.28
C GLY A 174 -10.25 -3.04 6.28
N GLY A 175 -11.05 -3.92 6.86
CA GLY A 175 -12.03 -3.57 7.89
C GLY A 175 -11.39 -3.05 9.19
N LEU A 176 -10.33 -3.71 9.67
CA LEU A 176 -9.58 -3.26 10.85
C LEU A 176 -8.93 -1.89 10.61
N HIS A 177 -8.27 -1.71 9.46
CA HIS A 177 -7.67 -0.44 9.08
C HIS A 177 -8.71 0.68 9.01
N MET A 178 -9.88 0.41 8.42
CA MET A 178 -10.99 1.36 8.37
C MET A 178 -11.46 1.76 9.77
N MET A 179 -11.66 0.79 10.68
CA MET A 179 -12.08 1.07 12.06
C MET A 179 -11.06 1.91 12.83
N MET A 180 -9.78 1.57 12.74
CA MET A 180 -8.71 2.32 13.42
C MET A 180 -8.63 3.75 12.92
N THR A 181 -8.84 3.96 11.62
CA THR A 181 -8.75 5.28 11.02
C THR A 181 -10.03 6.11 11.20
N THR A 182 -11.19 5.50 11.48
CA THR A 182 -12.47 6.17 11.85
C THR A 182 -12.60 6.56 13.32
N GLY A 183 -11.61 6.25 14.15
CA GLY A 183 -11.58 6.63 15.56
C GLY A 183 -11.93 5.51 16.54
N VAL A 184 -12.05 4.27 16.08
CA VAL A 184 -12.13 3.11 16.98
C VAL A 184 -10.71 2.81 17.50
N GLU A 185 -10.51 2.96 18.81
CA GLU A 185 -9.22 2.68 19.44
C GLU A 185 -9.00 1.16 19.62
N LEU A 186 -8.36 0.54 18.63
CA LEU A 186 -7.86 -0.83 18.73
C LEU A 186 -6.39 -0.80 19.15
N ASN A 187 -6.12 -1.22 20.39
CA ASN A 187 -4.75 -1.39 20.87
C ASN A 187 -4.13 -2.69 20.30
N ARG A 188 -2.82 -2.85 20.48
CA ARG A 188 -2.08 -4.04 20.00
C ARG A 188 -2.66 -5.35 20.51
N MET A 189 -3.13 -5.39 21.76
CA MET A 189 -3.74 -6.59 22.34
C MET A 189 -5.04 -6.97 21.61
N HIS A 190 -5.92 -6.01 21.30
CA HIS A 190 -7.13 -6.26 20.50
C HIS A 190 -6.77 -6.81 19.12
N LEU A 191 -5.78 -6.21 18.45
CA LEU A 191 -5.33 -6.66 17.13
C LEU A 191 -4.75 -8.07 17.17
N GLN A 192 -3.90 -8.37 18.16
CA GLN A 192 -3.32 -9.71 18.33
C GLN A 192 -4.37 -10.79 18.52
N LEU A 193 -5.36 -10.56 19.39
CA LEU A 193 -6.45 -11.50 19.63
C LEU A 193 -7.26 -11.73 18.35
N ILE A 194 -7.71 -10.66 17.69
CA ILE A 194 -8.50 -10.75 16.45
C ILE A 194 -7.72 -11.49 15.35
N LEU A 195 -6.47 -11.10 15.11
CA LEU A 195 -5.66 -11.64 14.02
C LEU A 195 -5.30 -13.10 14.29
N SER A 196 -4.84 -13.45 15.49
CA SER A 196 -4.45 -14.82 15.80
C SER A 196 -5.63 -15.80 15.70
N GLU A 197 -6.79 -15.46 16.28
CA GLU A 197 -7.98 -16.31 16.24
C GLU A 197 -8.53 -16.44 14.82
N SER A 198 -8.64 -15.32 14.10
CA SER A 198 -9.18 -15.30 12.74
C SER A 198 -8.25 -16.04 11.78
N LEU A 199 -6.93 -15.83 11.84
CA LEU A 199 -5.99 -16.51 10.95
C LEU A 199 -5.89 -18.00 11.24
N ALA A 200 -5.96 -18.41 12.52
CA ALA A 200 -6.04 -19.84 12.86
C ALA A 200 -7.28 -20.50 12.23
N GLY A 201 -8.43 -19.83 12.27
CA GLY A 201 -9.65 -20.26 11.57
C GLY A 201 -9.48 -20.28 10.04
N ILE A 202 -9.02 -19.17 9.47
CA ILE A 202 -8.84 -18.97 8.02
C ILE A 202 -7.81 -19.93 7.43
N PHE A 203 -6.81 -20.37 8.19
CA PHE A 203 -5.78 -21.33 7.74
C PHE A 203 -5.98 -22.75 8.27
N SER A 204 -7.04 -23.01 9.05
CA SER A 204 -7.37 -24.36 9.50
C SER A 204 -7.62 -25.29 8.31
N LYS A 205 -7.21 -26.56 8.42
CA LYS A 205 -7.48 -27.57 7.38
C LYS A 205 -8.99 -27.64 7.17
N ALA A 206 -9.44 -27.65 5.90
CA ALA A 206 -10.85 -27.87 5.58
C ALA A 206 -11.33 -29.13 6.32
N ARG A 207 -12.42 -29.04 7.08
CA ARG A 207 -13.09 -30.23 7.60
C ARG A 207 -13.55 -31.03 6.39
N ALA A 208 -12.97 -32.22 6.23
CA ALA A 208 -13.41 -33.21 5.27
C ALA A 208 -14.88 -33.62 5.52
#